data_AF-A0A7X3Z868-F1
#
_entry.id   AF-A0A7X3Z868-F1
#
_cell.length_a   1.000
_cell.length_b   1.000
_cell.length_c   1.000
_cell.angle_alpha   90.00
_cell.angle_beta   90.00
_cell.angle_gamma   90.00
#
_symmetry.space_group_name_H-M   'P 1'
#
loop_
_entity.id
_entity.type
_entity.pdbx_description
1 polymer ?
#
loop_
_entity_poly.entity_id
_entity_poly.type
_entity_poly.pdbx_seq_one_letter_code
_entity_poly.pdbx_strand_id
1 'polypeptide(L)'
;AFVFRDAEHAAALFNLQEVGWIYSRLTNPTVAALAERITALEGGVGGIGCSSGHAAQIMALFPLMMPGCNVVASTRLYGGTYTQLTQTIRRFGWSAKLVDFDDLDAVKAAVDENTRAIFCESIANPGGYITD
;
A
#
# COMPACT_ATOMS: atom_id res chain seq x y z
N ALA A 1 -20.69 17.21 7.31
CA ALA A 1 -20.26 17.90 6.08
C ALA A 1 -19.23 18.94 6.47
N PHE A 2 -18.17 19.13 5.68
CA PHE A 2 -17.25 20.24 5.87
C PHE A 2 -17.84 21.46 5.15
N VAL A 3 -17.91 22.60 5.84
CA VAL A 3 -18.46 23.84 5.28
C VAL A 3 -17.30 24.71 4.81
N PHE A 4 -17.38 25.20 3.57
CA PHE A 4 -16.39 26.12 3.02
C PHE A 4 -16.66 27.55 3.51
N ARG A 5 -15.60 28.34 3.69
CA ARG A 5 -15.71 29.77 4.04
C ARG A 5 -16.47 30.55 2.96
N ASP A 6 -16.12 30.31 1.70
CA ASP A 6 -16.74 30.87 0.48
C ASP A 6 -16.39 30.01 -0.75
N ALA A 7 -16.79 30.45 -1.95
CA ALA A 7 -16.54 29.74 -3.21
C ALA A 7 -15.05 29.73 -3.61
N GLU A 8 -14.28 30.76 -3.23
CA GLU A 8 -12.86 30.86 -3.55
C GLU A 8 -12.05 29.87 -2.69
N HIS A 9 -12.36 29.76 -1.40
CA HIS A 9 -11.81 28.74 -0.51
C HIS A 9 -12.10 27.32 -1.02
N ALA A 10 -13.33 27.05 -1.49
CA ALA A 10 -13.64 25.76 -2.08
C ALA A 10 -12.73 25.48 -3.30
N ALA A 11 -12.62 26.43 -4.23
CA ALA A 11 -11.76 26.29 -5.41
C ALA A 11 -10.28 26.07 -5.03
N ALA A 12 -9.75 26.79 -4.05
CA ALA A 12 -8.38 26.64 -3.57
C ALA A 12 -8.11 25.23 -3.01
N LEU A 13 -9.04 24.66 -2.25
CA LEU A 13 -8.94 23.28 -1.74
C LEU A 13 -8.95 22.24 -2.87
N PHE A 14 -9.87 22.36 -3.84
CA PHE A 14 -9.97 21.42 -4.96
C PHE A 14 -8.78 21.52 -5.94
N ASN A 15 -8.17 22.71 -6.05
CA ASN A 15 -6.97 22.94 -6.86
C ASN A 15 -5.66 22.62 -6.12
N LEU A 16 -5.73 22.07 -4.89
CA LEU A 16 -4.57 21.73 -4.06
C LEU A 16 -3.68 22.94 -3.70
N GLN A 17 -4.24 24.15 -3.70
CA GLN A 17 -3.55 25.40 -3.33
C GLN A 17 -3.58 25.63 -1.82
N GLU A 18 -4.64 25.18 -1.16
CA GLU A 18 -4.78 25.14 0.30
C GLU A 18 -4.99 23.68 0.73
N VAL A 19 -4.39 23.30 1.87
CA VAL A 19 -4.62 21.98 2.48
C VAL A 19 -5.81 22.10 3.43
N GLY A 20 -6.79 21.20 3.29
CA GLY A 20 -7.95 21.19 4.16
C GLY A 20 -8.87 20.00 3.93
N TRP A 21 -10.03 20.05 4.58
CA TRP A 21 -11.00 18.95 4.60
C TRP A 21 -12.15 19.25 3.64
N ILE A 22 -12.32 18.37 2.65
CA ILE A 22 -13.36 18.52 1.62
C ILE A 22 -14.43 17.45 1.82
N TYR A 23 -14.02 16.18 1.84
CA TYR A 23 -14.91 15.03 1.88
C TYR A 23 -14.20 13.81 2.50
N SER A 24 -14.85 13.16 3.46
CA SER A 24 -14.23 12.12 4.31
C SER A 24 -13.73 10.88 3.56
N ARG A 25 -14.14 10.65 2.31
CA ARG A 25 -13.56 9.59 1.46
C ARG A 25 -12.10 9.88 1.10
N LEU A 26 -11.71 11.15 1.04
CA LEU A 26 -10.33 11.58 0.74
C LEU A 26 -9.54 11.76 2.04
N THR A 27 -10.04 12.63 2.92
CA THR A 27 -9.34 13.05 4.14
C THR A 27 -10.34 13.34 5.25
N ASN A 28 -10.00 12.98 6.49
CA ASN A 28 -10.83 13.19 7.67
C ASN A 28 -9.93 13.49 8.88
N PRO A 29 -10.26 14.47 9.74
CA PRO A 29 -9.37 14.87 10.85
C PRO A 29 -9.10 13.74 11.85
N THR A 30 -10.07 12.88 12.14
CA THR A 30 -9.87 11.72 13.03
C THR A 30 -8.92 10.70 12.41
N VAL A 31 -9.09 10.43 11.10
CA VAL A 31 -8.21 9.50 10.36
C VAL A 31 -6.80 10.07 10.21
N ALA A 32 -6.68 11.38 9.97
CA ALA A 32 -5.39 12.06 9.89
C ALA A 32 -4.61 11.97 11.19
N ALA A 33 -5.26 12.21 12.34
CA ALA A 33 -4.61 12.08 13.65
C ALA A 33 -4.08 10.65 13.91
N LEU A 34 -4.78 9.60 13.44
CA LEU A 34 -4.27 8.22 13.48
C LEU A 34 -3.05 8.07 12.58
N ALA A 35 -3.17 8.47 11.31
CA ALA A 35 -2.10 8.33 10.33
C ALA A 35 -0.82 9.05 10.77
N GLU A 36 -0.91 10.29 11.23
CA GLU A 36 0.22 11.09 11.74
C GLU A 36 0.93 10.39 12.91
N ARG A 37 0.18 9.81 13.85
CA ARG A 37 0.75 9.09 14.99
C ARG A 37 1.48 7.83 14.57
N ILE A 38 0.88 7.03 13.67
CA ILE A 38 1.54 5.83 13.14
C ILE A 38 2.80 6.22 12.37
N THR A 39 2.73 7.24 11.51
CA THR A 39 3.88 7.77 10.78
C THR A 39 5.01 8.18 11.73
N ALA A 40 4.70 8.88 12.83
CA ALA A 40 5.70 9.28 13.82
C ALA A 40 6.34 8.08 14.54
N LEU A 41 5.56 7.05 14.86
CA LEU A 41 6.06 5.82 15.52
C LEU A 41 6.99 5.03 14.60
N GLU A 42 6.67 4.94 13.31
CA GLU A 42 7.48 4.24 12.30
C GLU A 42 8.65 5.09 11.77
N GLY A 43 8.77 6.35 12.18
CA GLY A 43 9.78 7.29 11.67
C GLY A 43 9.60 7.64 10.18
N GLY A 44 8.38 7.50 9.65
CA GLY A 44 8.04 7.77 8.25
C GLY A 44 7.82 9.26 7.94
N VAL A 45 7.65 9.57 6.66
CA VAL A 45 7.42 10.95 6.16
C VAL A 45 5.93 11.31 5.97
N GLY A 46 5.05 10.31 5.94
CA GLY A 46 3.60 10.47 5.77
C GLY A 46 2.87 9.14 5.91
N GLY A 47 1.54 9.19 5.99
CA GLY A 47 0.71 8.00 6.19
C GLY A 47 -0.72 8.20 5.69
N ILE A 48 -1.36 7.11 5.28
CA ILE A 48 -2.75 7.11 4.78
C ILE A 48 -3.54 6.03 5.52
N GLY A 49 -4.64 6.43 6.17
CA GLY A 49 -5.59 5.49 6.75
C GLY A 49 -6.43 4.79 5.67
N CYS A 50 -6.48 3.46 5.71
CA CYS A 50 -7.23 2.63 4.77
C CYS A 50 -8.38 1.90 5.47
N SER A 51 -9.33 1.37 4.68
CA SER A 51 -10.47 0.62 5.23
C SER A 51 -10.12 -0.75 5.81
N SER A 52 -8.97 -1.33 5.42
CA SER A 52 -8.46 -2.62 5.91
C SER A 52 -6.98 -2.79 5.53
N GLY A 53 -6.31 -3.81 6.09
CA GLY A 53 -4.94 -4.18 5.70
C GLY A 53 -4.81 -4.58 4.22
N HIS A 54 -5.76 -5.35 3.69
CA HIS A 54 -5.80 -5.69 2.27
C HIS A 54 -6.01 -4.47 1.36
N ALA A 55 -6.77 -3.46 1.81
CA ALA A 55 -6.92 -2.20 1.07
C ALA A 55 -5.61 -1.40 1.08
N ALA A 56 -4.88 -1.38 2.21
CA ALA A 56 -3.57 -0.75 2.29
C ALA A 56 -2.56 -1.39 1.33
N GLN A 57 -2.53 -2.72 1.23
CA GLN A 57 -1.68 -3.45 0.28
C GLN A 57 -1.96 -3.04 -1.17
N ILE A 58 -3.24 -3.02 -1.57
CA ILE A 58 -3.60 -2.58 -2.93
C ILE A 58 -3.28 -1.11 -3.14
N MET A 59 -3.61 -0.22 -2.20
CA MET A 59 -3.34 1.22 -2.34
C MET A 59 -1.83 1.54 -2.41
N ALA A 60 -0.98 0.74 -1.77
CA ALA A 60 0.48 0.88 -1.89
C ALA A 60 0.98 0.45 -3.27
N LEU A 61 0.41 -0.61 -3.85
CA LEU A 61 0.82 -1.14 -5.15
C LEU A 61 0.22 -0.38 -6.34
N PHE A 62 -1.03 0.08 -6.24
CA PHE A 62 -1.80 0.62 -7.36
C PHE A 62 -1.12 1.77 -8.12
N PRO A 63 -0.45 2.74 -7.46
CA PRO A 63 0.26 3.81 -8.16
C PRO A 63 1.47 3.33 -8.98
N LEU A 64 2.01 2.14 -8.68
CA LEU A 64 3.24 1.62 -9.27
C LEU A 64 2.97 0.61 -10.40
N MET A 65 1.76 0.07 -10.45
CA MET A 65 1.44 -1.12 -11.23
C MET A 65 0.60 -0.82 -12.48
N MET A 66 0.94 -1.48 -13.57
CA MET A 66 0.17 -1.51 -14.83
C MET A 66 -0.02 -2.96 -15.29
N PRO A 67 -0.96 -3.27 -16.19
CA PRO A 67 -1.05 -4.60 -16.79
C PRO A 67 0.32 -5.05 -17.33
N GLY A 68 0.75 -6.26 -16.99
CA GLY A 68 2.08 -6.80 -17.29
C GLY A 68 3.14 -6.59 -16.19
N CYS A 69 2.92 -5.70 -15.23
CA CYS A 69 3.82 -5.52 -14.09
C CYS A 69 3.71 -6.68 -13.08
N ASN A 70 4.79 -6.91 -12.34
CA ASN A 70 4.86 -7.96 -11.33
C ASN A 70 5.41 -7.49 -9.96
N VAL A 71 5.08 -8.26 -8.93
CA VAL A 71 5.63 -8.15 -7.58
C VAL A 71 6.39 -9.44 -7.26
N VAL A 72 7.60 -9.33 -6.72
CA VAL A 72 8.28 -10.47 -6.10
C VAL A 72 7.80 -10.55 -4.66
N ALA A 73 7.23 -11.68 -4.23
CA ALA A 73 6.64 -11.81 -2.91
C ALA A 73 7.15 -13.05 -2.19
N SER A 74 7.28 -12.97 -0.87
CA SER A 74 7.68 -14.10 -0.05
C SER A 74 6.67 -15.26 -0.17
N THR A 75 7.15 -16.49 -0.08
CA THR A 75 6.30 -17.69 0.07
C THR A 75 5.63 -17.77 1.45
N ARG A 76 6.11 -16.98 2.42
CA ARG A 76 5.65 -16.96 3.81
C ARG A 76 4.83 -15.70 4.08
N LEU A 77 3.52 -15.80 3.88
CA LEU A 77 2.59 -14.66 4.00
C LEU A 77 1.29 -15.08 4.68
N TYR A 78 0.60 -14.11 5.27
CA TYR A 78 -0.79 -14.26 5.68
C TYR A 78 -1.64 -14.79 4.52
N GLY A 79 -2.47 -15.81 4.80
CA GLY A 79 -3.21 -16.53 3.75
C GLY A 79 -4.12 -15.64 2.88
N GLY A 80 -4.67 -14.56 3.45
CA GLY A 80 -5.43 -13.56 2.70
C GLY A 80 -4.57 -12.78 1.71
N THR A 81 -3.38 -12.37 2.13
CA THR A 81 -2.39 -11.67 1.27
C THR A 81 -1.84 -12.60 0.20
N TYR A 82 -1.55 -13.85 0.53
CA TYR A 82 -1.19 -14.87 -0.45
C TYR A 82 -2.28 -15.00 -1.54
N THR A 83 -3.55 -15.08 -1.14
CA THR A 83 -4.67 -15.16 -2.07
C THR A 83 -4.80 -13.87 -2.90
N GLN A 84 -4.64 -12.71 -2.27
CA GLN A 84 -4.69 -11.42 -2.96
C GLN A 84 -3.64 -11.34 -4.07
N LEU A 85 -2.38 -11.68 -3.76
CA LEU A 85 -1.25 -11.59 -4.68
C LEU A 85 -1.24 -12.70 -5.76
N THR A 86 -1.82 -13.87 -5.47
CA THR A 86 -1.82 -14.97 -6.45
C THR A 86 -3.08 -15.03 -7.30
N GLN A 87 -4.23 -14.54 -6.80
CA GLN A 87 -5.52 -14.66 -7.48
C GLN A 87 -6.14 -13.31 -7.82
N THR A 88 -6.32 -12.43 -6.82
CA THR A 88 -7.08 -11.19 -6.99
C THR A 88 -6.42 -10.24 -7.97
N ILE A 89 -5.11 -10.00 -7.83
CA ILE A 89 -4.41 -9.01 -8.65
C ILE A 89 -4.32 -9.38 -10.14
N ARG A 90 -4.52 -10.67 -10.49
CA ARG A 90 -4.55 -11.11 -11.90
C ARG A 90 -5.66 -10.43 -12.70
N ARG A 91 -6.75 -10.01 -12.04
CA ARG A 91 -7.84 -9.25 -12.69
C ARG A 91 -7.41 -7.85 -13.14
N PHE A 92 -6.34 -7.30 -12.57
CA PHE A 92 -5.71 -6.05 -13.02
C PHE A 92 -4.63 -6.27 -14.09
N GLY A 93 -4.41 -7.52 -14.52
CA GLY A 93 -3.31 -7.88 -15.41
C GLY A 93 -1.95 -7.90 -14.71
N TRP A 94 -1.91 -7.94 -13.38
CA TRP A 94 -0.66 -8.02 -12.61
C TRP A 94 -0.34 -9.47 -12.25
N SER A 95 0.91 -9.72 -11.90
CA SER A 95 1.34 -11.03 -11.41
C SER A 95 2.21 -10.93 -10.16
N ALA A 96 2.32 -12.04 -9.44
CA ALA A 96 3.27 -12.19 -8.35
C ALA A 96 4.19 -13.38 -8.62
N LYS A 97 5.48 -13.21 -8.37
CA LYS A 97 6.48 -14.28 -8.34
C LYS A 97 6.76 -14.63 -6.89
N LEU A 98 6.36 -15.84 -6.48
CA LEU A 98 6.57 -16.29 -5.10
C LEU A 98 7.96 -16.89 -4.95
N VAL A 99 8.73 -16.40 -3.98
CA VAL A 99 10.13 -16.77 -3.76
C VAL A 99 10.36 -17.00 -2.26
N ASP A 100 11.20 -17.97 -1.91
CA ASP A 100 11.69 -18.08 -0.53
C ASP A 100 12.75 -17.00 -0.29
N PHE A 101 12.49 -16.10 0.66
CA PHE A 101 13.35 -14.94 0.88
C PHE A 101 14.64 -15.28 1.64
N ASP A 102 14.74 -16.49 2.19
CA ASP A 102 16.01 -17.02 2.71
C ASP A 102 17.00 -17.35 1.57
N ASP A 103 16.54 -17.40 0.32
CA ASP A 103 17.37 -17.54 -0.88
C ASP A 103 17.45 -16.20 -1.65
N LEU A 104 18.42 -15.37 -1.25
CA LEU A 104 18.64 -14.05 -1.85
C LEU A 104 19.01 -14.12 -3.34
N ASP A 105 19.63 -15.21 -3.80
CA ASP A 105 19.95 -15.41 -5.22
C ASP A 105 18.67 -15.67 -6.01
N ALA A 106 17.72 -16.44 -5.47
CA ALA A 106 16.40 -16.61 -6.06
C ALA A 106 15.60 -15.31 -6.08
N VAL A 107 15.66 -14.49 -5.02
CA VAL A 107 15.00 -13.17 -5.00
C VAL A 107 15.56 -12.29 -6.11
N LYS A 108 16.90 -12.22 -6.24
CA LYS A 108 17.57 -11.44 -7.28
C LYS A 108 17.23 -11.95 -8.68
N ALA A 109 17.16 -13.26 -8.89
CA ALA A 109 16.81 -13.87 -10.17
C ALA A 109 15.34 -13.64 -10.56
N ALA A 110 14.45 -13.43 -9.58
CA ALA A 110 13.03 -13.18 -9.83
C ALA A 110 12.73 -11.74 -10.28
N VAL A 111 13.61 -10.78 -9.98
CA VAL A 111 13.45 -9.38 -10.39
C VAL A 111 13.71 -9.22 -11.88
N ASP A 112 12.79 -8.56 -12.59
CA ASP A 112 12.91 -8.20 -14.00
C ASP A 112 12.54 -6.74 -14.26
N GLU A 113 12.54 -6.30 -15.52
CA GLU A 113 12.22 -4.93 -15.92
C GLU A 113 10.77 -4.50 -15.60
N ASN A 114 9.88 -5.46 -15.35
CA ASN A 114 8.47 -5.25 -15.03
C ASN A 114 8.17 -5.40 -13.53
N THR A 115 9.17 -5.73 -12.70
CA THR A 115 9.02 -5.77 -11.25
C THR A 115 8.85 -4.35 -10.69
N ARG A 116 7.87 -4.16 -9.79
CA ARG A 116 7.56 -2.85 -9.17
C ARG A 116 7.65 -2.84 -7.66
N ALA A 117 7.61 -4.01 -7.03
CA ALA A 117 7.76 -4.14 -5.59
C ALA A 117 8.34 -5.51 -5.22
N ILE A 118 9.00 -5.54 -4.07
CA ILE A 118 9.36 -6.75 -3.33
C ILE A 118 8.52 -6.73 -2.05
N PHE A 119 7.74 -7.78 -1.78
CA PHE A 119 6.76 -7.81 -0.70
C PHE A 119 7.06 -8.96 0.30
N CYS A 120 7.17 -8.62 1.58
CA CYS A 120 7.31 -9.57 2.68
C CYS A 120 6.55 -9.11 3.93
N GLU A 121 6.40 -10.02 4.89
CA GLU A 121 6.04 -9.71 6.27
C GLU A 121 7.32 -9.75 7.11
N SER A 122 7.55 -8.72 7.94
CA SER A 122 8.72 -8.69 8.84
C SER A 122 8.69 -9.86 9.83
N ILE A 123 7.50 -10.20 10.32
CA ILE A 123 7.21 -11.41 11.10
C ILE A 123 5.99 -12.09 10.48
N ALA A 124 6.20 -13.21 9.78
CA ALA A 124 5.18 -13.86 8.98
C ALA A 124 4.14 -14.60 9.83
N ASN A 125 2.86 -14.38 9.53
CA ASN A 125 1.75 -15.11 10.15
C ASN A 125 1.33 -16.32 9.28
N PRO A 126 1.17 -17.55 9.83
CA PRO A 126 1.16 -17.93 11.26
C PRO A 126 2.48 -18.48 11.80
N GLY A 127 3.50 -18.64 10.96
CA GLY A 127 4.72 -19.35 11.34
C GLY A 127 5.67 -18.60 12.27
N GLY A 128 5.54 -17.28 12.40
CA GLY A 128 6.45 -16.44 13.19
C GLY A 128 7.83 -16.27 12.58
N TYR A 129 8.00 -16.55 11.28
CA TYR A 129 9.29 -16.41 10.59
C TYR A 129 9.68 -14.94 10.46
N ILE A 130 10.94 -14.64 10.76
CA ILE A 130 11.51 -13.30 10.61
C ILE A 130 12.16 -13.21 9.23
N THR A 131 11.88 -12.14 8.48
CA THR A 131 12.54 -11.84 7.20
C THR A 131 13.76 -10.95 7.46
N ASP A 132 14.92 -11.31 6.88
CA ASP A 132 16.15 -10.49 6.86
C ASP A 132 16.10 -9.43 5.76
#